data_AF-A0A1F6MQ62-F1
#
_entry.id   AF-A0A1F6MQ62-F1
#
_cell.length_a   1.000
_cell.length_b   1.000
_cell.length_c   1.000
_cell.angle_alpha   90.00
_cell.angle_beta   90.00
_cell.angle_gamma   90.00
#
_symmetry.space_group_name_H-M   'P 1'
#
loop_
_entity.id
_entity.type
_entity.pdbx_description
1 polymer ?
#
loop_
_entity_poly.entity_id
_entity_poly.type
_entity_poly.pdbx_seq_one_letter_code
_entity_poly.pdbx_strand_id
1 'polypeptide(L)'
;MHAKLVSFVLSKSSRLHKGEMVETRGLQSAPHYFEASVPHQYIVGEEKMTVGGEEVVFLVKTYPPDILLVEAMLPVADVFSEKTFDVRKALVAACQKVAEKRGGDFNLSEEYSLVVVFDYKDGLNQLVHEHASRIAGFLKSEKLPLDETEIARTLDLQIKYGKNDLVIIGWDGAFLFDPNGDYQGTKELFQIANLQLLRYRTLDQDLSERLQKVSKLIKHPGTKHAVWSTKELARAFEEVIAVRAQSLAQFEVIDREIKLIGDWYSARLYEMLAKMVRMDEWRKSVKDKLDALEDVYAIVSQNFSMTRAQKLEYIQILLFFILQAGWFLLIFFELKYFLG
;
A
#
# COMPACT_ATOMS: atom_id res chain seq x y z
N MET A 1 -28.29 -7.49 23.60
CA MET A 1 -27.24 -7.62 22.57
C MET A 1 -27.65 -6.77 21.40
N HIS A 2 -26.80 -5.83 21.04
CA HIS A 2 -26.94 -4.99 19.88
C HIS A 2 -25.77 -5.24 18.95
N ALA A 3 -25.98 -4.92 17.67
CA ALA A 3 -24.93 -5.06 16.71
C ALA A 3 -24.96 -4.00 15.61
N LYS A 4 -23.77 -3.72 15.10
CA LYS A 4 -23.55 -2.77 14.01
C LYS A 4 -22.61 -3.41 13.01
N LEU A 5 -22.94 -3.25 11.74
CA LEU A 5 -22.08 -3.58 10.63
C LEU A 5 -21.39 -2.30 10.18
N VAL A 6 -20.06 -2.32 10.16
CA VAL A 6 -19.23 -1.24 9.62
C VAL A 6 -18.52 -1.80 8.41
N SER A 7 -18.62 -1.15 7.27
CA SER A 7 -17.82 -1.49 6.10
C SER A 7 -17.04 -0.27 5.67
N PHE A 8 -15.80 -0.49 5.24
CA PHE A 8 -15.00 0.56 4.68
C PHE A 8 -14.23 0.08 3.45
N VAL A 9 -13.94 1.04 2.58
CA VAL A 9 -13.10 0.88 1.39
C VAL A 9 -12.01 1.94 1.45
N LEU A 10 -10.78 1.48 1.33
CA LEU A 10 -9.62 2.32 1.06
C LEU A 10 -9.30 2.23 -0.42
N SER A 11 -9.09 3.36 -1.10
CA SER A 11 -8.67 3.34 -2.50
C SER A 11 -7.64 4.41 -2.80
N LYS A 12 -6.72 4.07 -3.71
CA LYS A 12 -5.79 5.04 -4.28
C LYS A 12 -6.59 6.07 -5.06
N SER A 13 -6.35 7.35 -4.84
CA SER A 13 -7.00 8.42 -5.57
C SER A 13 -6.07 9.13 -6.53
N SER A 14 -6.62 9.47 -7.69
CA SER A 14 -5.97 10.34 -8.67
C SER A 14 -6.00 11.83 -8.29
N ARG A 15 -6.76 12.20 -7.25
CA ARG A 15 -6.95 13.59 -6.81
C ARG A 15 -6.37 13.76 -5.40
N LEU A 16 -5.81 14.95 -5.15
CA LEU A 16 -5.46 15.38 -3.79
C LEU A 16 -6.71 15.94 -3.12
N HIS A 17 -7.06 15.41 -1.96
CA HIS A 17 -8.18 15.91 -1.17
C HIS A 17 -7.66 16.68 0.03
N LYS A 18 -8.30 17.82 0.32
CA LYS A 18 -8.10 18.58 1.55
C LYS A 18 -9.36 18.47 2.36
N GLY A 19 -9.21 18.34 3.67
CA GLY A 19 -10.31 18.14 4.59
C GLY A 19 -9.97 18.68 5.98
N GLU A 20 -10.94 18.60 6.88
CA GLU A 20 -10.72 18.91 8.29
C GLU A 20 -10.12 17.71 9.00
N MET A 21 -9.09 17.95 9.80
CA MET A 21 -8.40 16.90 10.55
C MET A 21 -9.36 16.25 11.54
N VAL A 22 -9.44 14.93 11.50
CA VAL A 22 -10.18 14.15 12.50
C VAL A 22 -9.32 14.04 13.74
N GLU A 23 -9.88 14.37 14.90
CA GLU A 23 -9.22 14.06 16.18
C GLU A 23 -9.08 12.54 16.32
N THR A 24 -7.83 12.07 16.34
CA THR A 24 -7.51 10.69 16.67
C THR A 24 -7.83 10.47 18.14
N ARG A 25 -8.81 9.61 18.45
CA ARG A 25 -9.04 9.19 19.84
C ARG A 25 -8.05 8.07 20.14
N GLY A 26 -7.11 8.31 21.05
CA GLY A 26 -6.23 7.27 21.55
C GLY A 26 -7.02 6.06 22.07
N LEU A 27 -6.48 4.86 21.87
CA LEU A 27 -7.00 3.67 22.56
C LEU A 27 -6.95 3.89 24.07
N GLN A 28 -7.85 3.26 24.82
CA GLN A 28 -8.03 3.46 26.26
C GLN A 28 -6.74 3.28 27.10
N SER A 29 -5.73 2.59 26.56
CA SER A 29 -4.41 2.37 27.18
C SER A 29 -3.22 2.75 26.27
N ALA A 30 -3.43 3.59 25.26
CA ALA A 30 -2.37 4.02 24.35
C ALA A 30 -1.34 4.91 25.06
N PRO A 31 -0.03 4.71 24.86
CA PRO A 31 1.00 5.64 25.29
C PRO A 31 0.84 7.02 24.67
N HIS A 32 1.37 8.03 25.34
CA HIS A 32 1.30 9.44 24.92
C HIS A 32 1.84 9.74 23.51
N TYR A 33 2.68 8.88 22.94
CA TYR A 33 3.22 9.05 21.58
C TYR A 33 2.37 8.43 20.47
N PHE A 34 1.33 7.66 20.80
CA PHE A 34 0.50 6.95 19.82
C PHE A 34 -0.24 7.91 18.89
N GLU A 35 -0.92 8.93 19.44
CA GLU A 35 -1.69 9.91 18.66
C GLU A 35 -0.81 10.69 17.67
N ALA A 36 0.42 11.03 18.06
CA ALA A 36 1.37 11.75 17.20
C ALA A 36 1.91 10.88 16.05
N SER A 37 1.72 9.56 16.12
CA SER A 37 2.37 8.58 15.26
C SER A 37 1.44 7.91 14.26
N VAL A 38 0.13 7.97 14.51
CA VAL A 38 -0.89 7.40 13.64
C VAL A 38 -1.12 8.32 12.44
N PRO A 39 -1.28 7.78 11.22
CA PRO A 39 -1.67 8.58 10.06
C PRO A 39 -2.98 9.33 10.32
N HIS A 40 -2.94 10.65 10.25
CA HIS A 40 -4.13 11.46 10.51
C HIS A 40 -5.14 11.36 9.36
N GLN A 41 -6.40 11.23 9.72
CA GLN A 41 -7.53 11.22 8.80
C GLN A 41 -8.06 12.64 8.62
N TYR A 42 -8.56 12.95 7.42
CA TYR A 42 -9.20 14.23 7.14
C TYR A 42 -10.57 14.01 6.51
N ILE A 43 -11.62 14.63 7.03
CA ILE A 43 -12.97 14.53 6.47
C ILE A 43 -13.05 15.39 5.21
N VAL A 44 -13.42 14.75 4.11
CA VAL A 44 -13.59 15.36 2.78
C VAL A 44 -15.07 15.64 2.51
N GLY A 45 -15.97 14.87 3.13
CA GLY A 45 -17.41 15.12 3.08
C GLY A 45 -18.22 13.86 3.39
N GLU A 46 -19.52 13.96 3.15
CA GLU A 46 -20.48 12.87 3.37
C GLU A 46 -21.34 12.67 2.14
N GLU A 47 -21.82 11.45 1.95
CA GLU A 47 -22.77 11.09 0.91
C GLU A 47 -23.87 10.19 1.49
N LYS A 48 -25.12 10.40 1.07
CA LYS A 48 -26.25 9.59 1.53
C LYS A 48 -26.73 8.69 0.40
N MET A 49 -26.98 7.42 0.71
CA MET A 49 -27.52 6.46 -0.24
C MET A 49 -28.34 5.39 0.48
N THR A 50 -29.38 4.89 -0.18
CA THR A 50 -30.18 3.79 0.34
C THR A 50 -29.47 2.46 0.11
N VAL A 51 -29.27 1.67 1.16
CA VAL A 51 -28.70 0.31 1.10
C VAL A 51 -29.60 -0.63 1.89
N GLY A 52 -30.05 -1.72 1.26
CA GLY A 52 -30.90 -2.70 1.94
C GLY A 52 -32.26 -2.17 2.42
N GLY A 53 -32.73 -1.05 1.86
CA GLY A 53 -33.98 -0.38 2.24
C GLY A 53 -33.83 0.71 3.32
N GLU A 54 -32.64 0.90 3.86
CA GLU A 54 -32.33 1.90 4.89
C GLU A 54 -31.51 3.06 4.29
N GLU A 55 -31.71 4.29 4.76
CA GLU A 55 -30.83 5.42 4.41
C GLU A 55 -29.51 5.29 5.18
N VAL A 56 -28.39 5.26 4.45
CA VAL A 56 -27.05 5.13 5.02
C VAL A 56 -26.22 6.35 4.68
N VAL A 57 -25.50 6.87 5.69
CA VAL A 57 -24.52 7.93 5.54
C VAL A 57 -23.14 7.32 5.33
N PHE A 58 -22.50 7.68 4.23
CA PHE A 58 -21.15 7.32 3.85
C PHE A 58 -20.23 8.50 4.18
N LEU A 59 -19.33 8.30 5.13
CA LEU A 59 -18.33 9.29 5.50
C LEU A 59 -17.12 9.12 4.59
N VAL A 60 -16.75 10.18 3.88
CA VAL A 60 -15.61 10.21 2.98
C VAL A 60 -14.47 10.96 3.67
N LYS A 61 -13.40 10.23 3.93
CA LYS A 61 -12.15 10.72 4.52
C LYS A 61 -11.01 10.54 3.55
N THR A 62 -9.87 11.15 3.86
CA THR A 62 -8.62 10.92 3.16
C THR A 62 -7.48 10.68 4.15
N TYR A 63 -6.59 9.77 3.77
CA TYR A 63 -5.23 9.71 4.28
C TYR A 63 -4.33 10.37 3.24
N PRO A 64 -3.74 11.54 3.55
CA PRO A 64 -2.86 12.22 2.63
C PRO A 64 -1.67 11.34 2.20
N PRO A 65 -1.13 11.58 1.00
CA PRO A 65 -1.57 12.60 0.03
C PRO A 65 -2.78 12.16 -0.82
N ASP A 66 -2.99 10.88 -1.05
CA ASP A 66 -3.77 10.40 -2.21
C ASP A 66 -4.52 9.09 -1.94
N ILE A 67 -4.94 8.84 -0.70
CA ILE A 67 -5.79 7.69 -0.37
C ILE A 67 -7.13 8.19 0.15
N LEU A 68 -8.22 7.64 -0.39
CA LEU A 68 -9.58 7.85 0.09
C LEU A 68 -9.98 6.72 1.02
N LEU A 69 -10.65 7.06 2.10
CA LEU A 69 -11.34 6.13 2.99
C LEU A 69 -12.83 6.45 2.92
N VAL A 70 -13.64 5.53 2.41
CA VAL A 70 -15.09 5.62 2.49
C VAL A 70 -15.55 4.61 3.52
N GLU A 71 -16.20 5.07 4.58
CA GLU A 71 -16.77 4.19 5.61
C GLU A 71 -18.26 4.44 5.79
N ALA A 72 -18.99 3.38 6.09
CA ALA A 72 -20.39 3.43 6.42
C ALA A 72 -20.73 2.47 7.55
N MET A 73 -21.75 2.83 8.32
CA MET A 73 -22.22 2.06 9.46
C MET A 73 -23.73 1.83 9.36
N LEU A 74 -24.16 0.60 9.64
CA LEU A 74 -25.56 0.22 9.71
C LEU A 74 -25.83 -0.61 10.98
N PRO A 75 -26.82 -0.24 11.82
CA PRO A 75 -27.34 -1.14 12.85
C PRO A 75 -27.96 -2.39 12.21
N VAL A 76 -27.72 -3.56 12.79
CA VAL A 76 -28.29 -4.84 12.32
C VAL A 76 -28.99 -5.57 13.45
N ALA A 77 -30.18 -6.11 13.17
CA ALA A 77 -30.98 -6.82 14.18
C ALA A 77 -30.41 -8.20 14.52
N ASP A 78 -29.94 -8.94 13.52
CA ASP A 78 -29.30 -10.26 13.69
C ASP A 78 -28.05 -10.35 12.80
N VAL A 79 -26.88 -10.33 13.43
CA VAL A 79 -25.57 -10.43 12.77
C VAL A 79 -25.34 -11.77 12.09
N PHE A 80 -26.05 -12.81 12.53
CA PHE A 80 -25.89 -14.17 12.04
C PHE A 80 -26.94 -14.53 10.98
N SER A 81 -27.77 -13.58 10.55
CA SER A 81 -28.76 -13.81 9.50
C SER A 81 -28.15 -13.71 8.10
N GLU A 82 -28.69 -14.47 7.14
CA GLU A 82 -28.30 -14.35 5.72
C GLU A 82 -28.53 -12.93 5.18
N LYS A 83 -29.57 -12.23 5.67
CA LYS A 83 -29.84 -10.84 5.32
C LYS A 83 -28.66 -9.93 5.64
N THR A 84 -27.99 -10.11 6.78
CA THR A 84 -26.83 -9.30 7.16
C THR A 84 -25.65 -9.52 6.20
N PHE A 85 -25.48 -10.73 5.71
CA PHE A 85 -24.46 -11.04 4.71
C PHE A 85 -24.72 -10.29 3.38
N ASP A 86 -25.97 -10.28 2.91
CA ASP A 86 -26.34 -9.57 1.69
C ASP A 86 -26.22 -8.04 1.86
N VAL A 87 -26.62 -7.53 3.03
CA VAL A 87 -26.47 -6.11 3.38
C VAL A 87 -24.99 -5.71 3.40
N ARG A 88 -24.09 -6.52 3.94
CA ARG A 88 -22.65 -6.27 3.88
C ARG A 88 -22.15 -6.14 2.45
N LYS A 89 -22.47 -7.09 1.59
CA LYS A 89 -22.05 -7.04 0.19
C LYS A 89 -22.55 -5.78 -0.51
N ALA A 90 -23.80 -5.39 -0.24
CA ALA A 90 -24.37 -4.16 -0.76
C ALA A 90 -23.68 -2.90 -0.19
N LEU A 91 -23.31 -2.91 1.10
CA LEU A 91 -22.65 -1.80 1.78
C LEU A 91 -21.22 -1.59 1.26
N VAL A 92 -20.47 -2.67 1.04
CA VAL A 92 -19.13 -2.63 0.44
C VAL A 92 -19.19 -2.11 -0.99
N ALA A 93 -20.09 -2.66 -1.82
CA ALA A 93 -20.28 -2.18 -3.19
C ALA A 93 -20.71 -0.70 -3.24
N ALA A 94 -21.49 -0.25 -2.27
CA ALA A 94 -21.85 1.15 -2.10
C ALA A 94 -20.65 2.03 -1.74
N CYS A 95 -19.80 1.61 -0.79
CA CYS A 95 -18.57 2.31 -0.45
C CYS A 95 -17.65 2.45 -1.68
N GLN A 96 -17.51 1.38 -2.47
CA GLN A 96 -16.73 1.37 -3.71
C GLN A 96 -17.25 2.40 -4.72
N LYS A 97 -18.56 2.45 -4.97
CA LYS A 97 -19.17 3.43 -5.88
C LYS A 97 -18.92 4.87 -5.44
N VAL A 98 -19.02 5.14 -4.14
CA VAL A 98 -18.75 6.47 -3.58
C VAL A 98 -17.27 6.82 -3.75
N ALA A 99 -16.37 5.86 -3.54
CA ALA A 99 -14.93 6.05 -3.75
C ALA A 99 -14.61 6.36 -5.23
N GLU A 100 -15.15 5.59 -6.17
CA GLU A 100 -14.97 5.80 -7.62
C GLU A 100 -15.46 7.18 -8.07
N LYS A 101 -16.65 7.59 -7.61
CA LYS A 101 -17.21 8.94 -7.89
C LYS A 101 -16.29 10.06 -7.43
N ARG A 102 -15.51 9.84 -6.36
CA ARG A 102 -14.55 10.78 -5.80
C ARG A 102 -13.15 10.65 -6.42
N GLY A 103 -12.96 9.75 -7.38
CA GLY A 103 -11.70 9.53 -8.11
C GLY A 103 -10.81 8.45 -7.50
N GLY A 104 -11.37 7.55 -6.69
CA GLY A 104 -10.72 6.33 -6.21
C GLY A 104 -10.59 5.28 -7.32
N ASP A 105 -9.48 4.56 -7.30
CA ASP A 105 -9.18 3.45 -8.21
C ASP A 105 -9.77 2.14 -7.67
N PHE A 106 -10.54 1.45 -8.51
CA PHE A 106 -11.15 0.17 -8.15
C PHE A 106 -10.12 -0.95 -7.95
N ASN A 107 -9.07 -1.01 -8.77
CA ASN A 107 -8.07 -2.09 -8.73
C ASN A 107 -7.07 -1.91 -7.61
N LEU A 108 -6.77 -0.65 -7.27
CA LEU A 108 -5.96 -0.27 -6.12
C LEU A 108 -6.88 0.15 -4.98
N SER A 109 -7.67 -0.82 -4.51
CA SER A 109 -8.53 -0.67 -3.34
C SER A 109 -8.43 -1.87 -2.40
N GLU A 110 -8.71 -1.62 -1.12
CA GLU A 110 -8.83 -2.62 -0.07
C GLU A 110 -10.17 -2.43 0.64
N GLU A 111 -10.95 -3.51 0.75
CA GLU A 111 -12.25 -3.52 1.38
C GLU A 111 -12.23 -4.37 2.65
N TYR A 112 -12.95 -3.93 3.68
CA TYR A 112 -13.04 -4.67 4.93
C TYR A 112 -14.35 -4.39 5.66
N SER A 113 -14.86 -5.39 6.38
CA SER A 113 -16.10 -5.26 7.14
C SER A 113 -15.96 -5.72 8.59
N LEU A 114 -16.40 -4.91 9.53
CA LEU A 114 -16.42 -5.20 10.96
C LEU A 114 -17.86 -5.43 11.42
N VAL A 115 -18.09 -6.54 12.11
CA VAL A 115 -19.31 -6.76 12.88
C VAL A 115 -19.00 -6.44 14.32
N VAL A 116 -19.60 -5.38 14.84
CA VAL A 116 -19.44 -4.96 16.22
C VAL A 116 -20.66 -5.42 17.00
N VAL A 117 -20.44 -6.25 18.02
CA VAL A 117 -21.46 -6.77 18.92
C VAL A 117 -21.19 -6.19 20.32
N PHE A 118 -22.22 -5.63 20.94
CA PHE A 118 -22.13 -4.96 22.24
C PHE A 118 -23.41 -5.16 23.06
N ASP A 119 -23.42 -4.72 24.32
CA ASP A 119 -24.54 -4.90 25.27
C ASP A 119 -25.02 -6.36 25.36
N TYR A 120 -24.09 -7.31 25.39
CA TYR A 120 -24.35 -8.73 25.68
C TYR A 120 -23.97 -9.05 27.13
N LYS A 121 -24.64 -10.05 27.71
CA LYS A 121 -24.35 -10.55 29.06
C LYS A 121 -23.23 -11.60 29.02
N ASP A 122 -22.83 -12.10 30.17
CA ASP A 122 -21.89 -13.23 30.27
C ASP A 122 -22.32 -14.40 29.36
N GLY A 123 -21.33 -15.16 28.85
CA GLY A 123 -21.57 -16.27 27.92
C GLY A 123 -21.00 -16.09 26.51
N LEU A 124 -20.08 -15.13 26.30
CA LEU A 124 -19.44 -14.87 25.01
C LEU A 124 -18.86 -16.15 24.35
N ASN A 125 -18.20 -17.01 25.12
CA ASN A 125 -17.66 -18.27 24.60
C ASN A 125 -18.75 -19.20 24.05
N GLN A 126 -19.89 -19.25 24.74
CA GLN A 126 -21.03 -20.07 24.32
C GLN A 126 -21.66 -19.48 23.06
N LEU A 127 -21.86 -18.16 23.01
CA LEU A 127 -22.38 -17.46 21.83
C LEU A 127 -21.52 -17.71 20.58
N VAL A 128 -20.19 -17.61 20.72
CA VAL A 128 -19.23 -17.87 19.63
C VAL A 128 -19.29 -19.33 19.19
N HIS A 129 -19.40 -20.26 20.14
CA HIS A 129 -19.48 -21.68 19.85
C HIS A 129 -20.78 -22.04 19.09
N GLU A 130 -21.93 -21.53 19.56
CA GLU A 130 -23.24 -21.75 18.93
C GLU A 130 -23.33 -21.18 17.51
N HIS A 131 -22.60 -20.10 17.23
CA HIS A 131 -22.59 -19.43 15.92
C HIS A 131 -21.29 -19.62 15.12
N ALA A 132 -20.44 -20.57 15.51
CA ALA A 132 -19.11 -20.79 14.94
C ALA A 132 -19.11 -20.88 13.39
N SER A 133 -20.00 -21.69 12.84
CA SER A 133 -20.14 -21.86 11.38
C SER A 133 -20.51 -20.55 10.66
N ARG A 134 -21.42 -19.77 11.25
CA ARG A 134 -21.88 -18.50 10.66
C ARG A 134 -20.84 -17.40 10.76
N ILE A 135 -20.12 -17.33 11.88
CA ILE A 135 -18.97 -16.44 12.06
C ILE A 135 -17.91 -16.77 10.99
N ALA A 136 -17.52 -18.04 10.86
CA ALA A 136 -16.53 -18.45 9.88
C ALA A 136 -16.96 -18.16 8.43
N GLY A 137 -18.22 -18.43 8.07
CA GLY A 137 -18.78 -18.09 6.76
C GLY A 137 -18.74 -16.60 6.48
N PHE A 138 -19.10 -15.76 7.46
CA PHE A 138 -18.99 -14.31 7.33
C PHE A 138 -17.53 -13.87 7.12
N LEU A 139 -16.60 -14.32 7.96
CA LEU A 139 -15.19 -13.93 7.90
C LEU A 139 -14.51 -14.29 6.57
N LYS A 140 -15.04 -15.30 5.88
CA LYS A 140 -14.56 -15.79 4.57
C LYS A 140 -15.40 -15.36 3.38
N SER A 141 -16.44 -14.56 3.62
CA SER A 141 -17.39 -14.15 2.59
C SER A 141 -18.01 -15.36 1.84
N GLU A 142 -18.28 -16.46 2.55
CA GLU A 142 -18.78 -17.71 1.99
C GLU A 142 -20.14 -18.09 2.61
N LYS A 143 -21.08 -18.53 1.76
CA LYS A 143 -22.40 -19.03 2.17
C LYS A 143 -22.45 -20.56 2.21
N LEU A 144 -21.50 -21.23 1.56
CA LEU A 144 -21.42 -22.68 1.57
C LEU A 144 -21.10 -23.21 2.98
N PRO A 145 -21.63 -24.40 3.35
CA PRO A 145 -21.24 -25.07 4.58
C PRO A 145 -19.73 -25.36 4.58
N LEU A 146 -19.02 -24.82 5.58
CA LEU A 146 -17.59 -25.04 5.76
C LEU A 146 -17.33 -26.33 6.54
N ASP A 147 -16.20 -26.98 6.26
CA ASP A 147 -15.70 -28.11 7.04
C ASP A 147 -15.40 -27.70 8.50
N GLU A 148 -15.60 -28.62 9.45
CA GLU A 148 -15.37 -28.36 10.88
C GLU A 148 -13.94 -27.92 11.18
N THR A 149 -12.95 -28.53 10.51
CA THR A 149 -11.54 -28.17 10.65
C THR A 149 -11.29 -26.73 10.20
N GLU A 150 -11.98 -26.32 9.15
CA GLU A 150 -11.82 -24.99 8.57
C GLU A 150 -12.51 -23.92 9.42
N ILE A 151 -13.67 -24.25 10.00
CA ILE A 151 -14.33 -23.41 11.00
C ILE A 151 -13.40 -23.20 12.21
N ALA A 152 -12.83 -24.29 12.75
CA ALA A 152 -11.91 -24.22 13.88
C ALA A 152 -10.67 -23.35 13.59
N ARG A 153 -10.04 -23.54 12.42
CA ARG A 153 -8.89 -22.71 11.99
C ARG A 153 -9.25 -21.24 11.85
N THR A 154 -10.43 -20.94 11.30
CA THR A 154 -10.87 -19.55 11.09
C THR A 154 -11.07 -18.84 12.44
N LEU A 155 -11.63 -19.54 13.43
CA LEU A 155 -11.88 -18.99 14.75
C LEU A 155 -10.64 -18.95 15.66
N ASP A 156 -9.57 -19.65 15.31
CA ASP A 156 -8.30 -19.64 16.06
C ASP A 156 -7.56 -18.30 15.94
N LEU A 157 -7.81 -17.55 14.86
CA LEU A 157 -7.32 -16.18 14.68
C LEU A 157 -8.13 -15.19 15.52
N GLN A 158 -7.94 -15.25 16.84
CA GLN A 158 -8.66 -14.41 17.79
C GLN A 158 -7.76 -13.85 18.89
N ILE A 159 -8.18 -12.70 19.45
CA ILE A 159 -7.50 -12.04 20.57
C ILE A 159 -8.52 -11.60 21.62
N LYS A 160 -8.17 -11.80 22.89
CA LYS A 160 -8.93 -11.32 24.05
C LYS A 160 -8.06 -10.42 24.90
N TYR A 161 -8.63 -9.32 25.37
CA TYR A 161 -7.97 -8.39 26.28
C TYR A 161 -8.56 -8.50 27.69
N GLY A 162 -9.88 -8.38 27.80
CA GLY A 162 -10.67 -8.61 28.99
C GLY A 162 -11.32 -9.99 29.03
N LYS A 163 -12.07 -10.25 30.11
CA LYS A 163 -12.80 -11.52 30.27
C LYS A 163 -13.97 -11.67 29.30
N ASN A 164 -14.58 -10.54 28.94
CA ASN A 164 -15.82 -10.48 28.18
C ASN A 164 -15.66 -9.76 26.84
N ASP A 165 -14.44 -9.51 26.36
CA ASP A 165 -14.19 -9.03 25.00
C ASP A 165 -13.53 -10.12 24.14
N LEU A 166 -13.66 -9.97 22.83
CA LEU A 166 -13.05 -10.86 21.85
C LEU A 166 -13.02 -10.17 20.49
N VAL A 167 -11.89 -10.26 19.80
CA VAL A 167 -11.82 -9.96 18.37
C VAL A 167 -11.46 -11.22 17.62
N ILE A 168 -12.29 -11.61 16.65
CA ILE A 168 -12.05 -12.72 15.74
C ILE A 168 -11.80 -12.13 14.36
N ILE A 169 -10.67 -12.49 13.75
CA ILE A 169 -10.15 -11.80 12.58
C ILE A 169 -10.21 -12.74 11.36
N GLY A 170 -10.67 -12.21 10.22
CA GLY A 170 -10.74 -12.91 8.95
C GLY A 170 -10.28 -12.03 7.79
N TRP A 171 -10.14 -12.63 6.60
CA TRP A 171 -9.56 -11.96 5.45
C TRP A 171 -10.37 -10.77 4.96
N ASP A 172 -11.71 -10.91 4.88
CA ASP A 172 -12.58 -9.85 4.37
C ASP A 172 -13.35 -9.11 5.48
N GLY A 173 -13.11 -9.48 6.73
CA GLY A 173 -13.82 -8.90 7.86
C GLY A 173 -13.45 -9.48 9.22
N ALA A 174 -14.00 -8.89 10.27
CA ALA A 174 -13.77 -9.28 11.65
C ALA A 174 -15.04 -9.19 12.50
N PHE A 175 -15.10 -9.97 13.57
CA PHE A 175 -16.09 -9.81 14.64
C PHE A 175 -15.41 -9.17 15.85
N LEU A 176 -15.97 -8.07 16.32
CA LEU A 176 -15.54 -7.34 17.50
C LEU A 176 -16.65 -7.48 18.54
N PHE A 177 -16.37 -8.21 19.60
CA PHE A 177 -17.22 -8.34 20.77
C PHE A 177 -16.65 -7.43 21.85
N ASP A 178 -17.35 -6.35 22.14
CA ASP A 178 -17.02 -5.42 23.22
C ASP A 178 -18.28 -5.09 24.02
N PRO A 179 -18.36 -5.40 25.32
CA PRO A 179 -19.57 -5.19 26.10
C PRO A 179 -19.93 -3.71 26.27
N ASN A 180 -18.93 -2.80 26.25
CA ASN A 180 -19.10 -1.35 26.39
C ASN A 180 -19.30 -0.65 25.04
N GLY A 181 -19.04 -1.35 23.93
CA GLY A 181 -19.13 -0.78 22.59
C GLY A 181 -18.01 0.22 22.26
N ASP A 182 -16.84 0.11 22.91
CA ASP A 182 -15.67 0.95 22.63
C ASP A 182 -14.77 0.35 21.53
N TYR A 183 -15.26 0.34 20.30
CA TYR A 183 -14.59 -0.30 19.16
C TYR A 183 -13.83 0.67 18.25
N GLN A 184 -13.83 1.99 18.53
CA GLN A 184 -13.30 2.99 17.59
C GLN A 184 -11.79 2.85 17.37
N GLY A 185 -11.01 2.68 18.44
CA GLY A 185 -9.56 2.47 18.33
C GLY A 185 -9.23 1.16 17.60
N THR A 186 -9.97 0.09 17.90
CA THR A 186 -9.84 -1.20 17.20
C THR A 186 -10.17 -1.05 15.71
N LYS A 187 -11.27 -0.38 15.35
CA LYS A 187 -11.63 -0.06 13.95
C LYS A 187 -10.51 0.70 13.25
N GLU A 188 -9.93 1.70 13.91
CA GLU A 188 -8.84 2.48 13.34
C GLU A 188 -7.60 1.62 13.07
N LEU A 189 -7.27 0.66 13.94
CA LEU A 189 -6.19 -0.31 13.67
C LEU A 189 -6.47 -1.15 12.42
N PHE A 190 -7.71 -1.60 12.21
CA PHE A 190 -8.10 -2.30 10.97
C PHE A 190 -7.93 -1.40 9.74
N GLN A 191 -8.30 -0.11 9.85
CA GLN A 191 -8.11 0.86 8.78
C GLN A 191 -6.63 1.09 8.48
N ILE A 192 -5.78 1.22 9.50
CA ILE A 192 -4.33 1.40 9.35
C ILE A 192 -3.68 0.16 8.70
N ALA A 193 -4.05 -1.05 9.12
CA ALA A 193 -3.51 -2.27 8.53
C ALA A 193 -3.83 -2.37 7.04
N ASN A 194 -5.09 -2.11 6.66
CA ASN A 194 -5.51 -2.10 5.26
C ASN A 194 -4.90 -0.93 4.47
N LEU A 195 -4.69 0.23 5.10
CA LEU A 195 -4.02 1.39 4.51
C LEU A 195 -2.57 1.04 4.14
N GLN A 196 -1.86 0.35 5.03
CA GLN A 196 -0.48 -0.05 4.77
C GLN A 196 -0.39 -1.13 3.70
N LEU A 197 -1.31 -2.10 3.70
CA LEU A 197 -1.42 -3.07 2.61
C LEU A 197 -1.60 -2.37 1.26
N LEU A 198 -2.55 -1.43 1.17
CA LEU A 198 -2.80 -0.66 -0.04
C LEU A 198 -1.57 0.13 -0.49
N ARG A 199 -0.86 0.76 0.45
CA ARG A 199 0.37 1.51 0.18
C ARG A 199 1.49 0.62 -0.36
N TYR A 200 1.70 -0.56 0.24
CA TYR A 200 2.68 -1.51 -0.29
C TYR A 200 2.30 -2.01 -1.68
N ARG A 201 1.02 -2.35 -1.92
CA ARG A 201 0.55 -2.78 -3.25
C ARG A 201 0.70 -1.70 -4.31
N THR A 202 0.37 -0.45 -3.96
CA THR A 202 0.55 0.69 -4.86
C THR A 202 2.02 0.88 -5.21
N LEU A 203 2.90 0.87 -4.20
CA LEU A 203 4.33 1.03 -4.40
C LEU A 203 4.92 -0.14 -5.21
N ASP A 204 4.46 -1.35 -4.95
CA ASP A 204 4.83 -2.55 -5.68
C ASP A 204 4.49 -2.46 -7.17
N GLN A 205 3.27 -2.03 -7.49
CA GLN A 205 2.83 -1.80 -8.87
C GLN A 205 3.66 -0.70 -9.54
N ASP A 206 3.83 0.44 -8.89
CA ASP A 206 4.61 1.57 -9.39
C ASP A 206 6.05 1.14 -9.73
N LEU A 207 6.71 0.41 -8.83
CA LEU A 207 8.06 -0.10 -9.04
C LEU A 207 8.12 -1.13 -10.18
N SER A 208 7.11 -1.98 -10.30
CA SER A 208 7.01 -2.98 -11.37
C SER A 208 6.90 -2.34 -12.76
N GLU A 209 6.04 -1.33 -12.90
CA GLU A 209 5.90 -0.58 -14.15
C GLU A 209 7.21 0.13 -14.53
N ARG A 210 7.93 0.66 -13.53
CA ARG A 210 9.22 1.36 -13.74
C ARG A 210 10.32 0.40 -14.15
N LEU A 211 10.47 -0.73 -13.46
CA LEU A 211 11.41 -1.79 -13.85
C LEU A 211 11.16 -2.27 -15.27
N GLN A 212 9.88 -2.41 -15.67
CA GLN A 212 9.53 -2.76 -17.04
C GLN A 212 9.97 -1.70 -18.06
N LYS A 213 9.77 -0.40 -17.76
CA LYS A 213 10.24 0.70 -18.61
C LYS A 213 11.76 0.66 -18.77
N VAL A 214 12.51 0.54 -17.68
CA VAL A 214 13.98 0.48 -17.72
C VAL A 214 14.48 -0.77 -18.46
N SER A 215 13.87 -1.93 -18.23
CA SER A 215 14.20 -3.16 -18.95
C SER A 215 14.04 -3.01 -20.47
N LYS A 216 12.99 -2.34 -20.93
CA LYS A 216 12.79 -2.03 -22.36
C LYS A 216 13.88 -1.12 -22.92
N LEU A 217 14.36 -0.13 -22.14
CA LEU A 217 15.48 0.73 -22.53
C LEU A 217 16.77 -0.07 -22.73
N ILE A 218 17.03 -1.09 -21.90
CA ILE A 218 18.26 -1.89 -21.94
C ILE A 218 18.21 -2.96 -23.04
N LYS A 219 17.05 -3.58 -23.29
CA LYS A 219 16.90 -4.70 -24.26
C LYS A 219 16.95 -4.28 -25.73
N HIS A 220 16.77 -3.01 -26.07
CA HIS A 220 16.86 -2.52 -27.46
C HIS A 220 18.05 -1.57 -27.70
N PRO A 221 19.31 -2.01 -27.57
CA PRO A 221 20.45 -1.18 -27.89
C PRO A 221 20.69 -0.99 -29.41
N GLY A 222 19.83 -1.50 -30.31
CA GLY A 222 20.19 -1.49 -31.74
C GLY A 222 19.21 -2.08 -32.76
N THR A 223 17.91 -1.75 -32.72
CA THR A 223 17.06 -1.92 -33.91
C THR A 223 17.28 -0.76 -34.88
N LYS A 224 18.44 -0.75 -35.56
CA LYS A 224 18.87 -0.03 -36.80
C LYS A 224 18.43 1.42 -37.11
N HIS A 225 17.56 2.08 -36.35
CA HIS A 225 17.08 3.45 -36.58
C HIS A 225 16.83 4.27 -35.30
N ALA A 226 16.93 3.69 -34.10
CA ALA A 226 16.82 4.46 -32.84
C ALA A 226 18.22 4.79 -32.30
N VAL A 227 18.86 5.81 -32.87
CA VAL A 227 20.05 6.44 -32.28
C VAL A 227 19.56 7.32 -31.13
N TRP A 228 19.19 6.72 -30.01
CA TRP A 228 18.99 7.52 -28.80
C TRP A 228 20.34 7.98 -28.31
N SER A 229 20.45 9.28 -28.09
CA SER A 229 21.71 9.87 -27.67
C SER A 229 22.06 9.37 -26.26
N THR A 230 23.35 9.22 -25.98
CA THR A 230 23.89 8.96 -24.62
C THR A 230 23.24 9.87 -23.56
N LYS A 231 22.76 11.06 -23.96
CA LYS A 231 22.10 12.07 -23.13
C LYS A 231 20.64 11.71 -22.77
N GLU A 232 19.87 11.13 -23.69
CA GLU A 232 18.49 10.70 -23.43
C GLU A 232 18.45 9.51 -22.48
N LEU A 233 19.37 8.56 -22.69
CA LEU A 233 19.54 7.43 -21.80
C LEU A 233 19.99 7.90 -20.40
N ALA A 234 20.97 8.81 -20.30
CA ALA A 234 21.38 9.40 -19.03
C ALA A 234 20.23 10.12 -18.29
N ARG A 235 19.38 10.87 -19.01
CA ARG A 235 18.22 11.56 -18.43
C ARG A 235 17.16 10.57 -17.91
N ALA A 236 16.86 9.52 -18.67
CA ALA A 236 15.96 8.46 -18.22
C ALA A 236 16.47 7.80 -16.94
N PHE A 237 17.79 7.67 -16.77
CA PHE A 237 18.40 7.15 -15.55
C PHE A 237 18.40 8.13 -14.39
N GLU A 238 18.64 9.42 -14.62
CA GLU A 238 18.47 10.46 -13.59
C GLU A 238 17.03 10.47 -13.04
N GLU A 239 16.03 10.32 -13.92
CA GLU A 239 14.62 10.19 -13.53
C GLU A 239 14.38 8.94 -12.67
N VAL A 240 14.97 7.79 -13.04
CA VAL A 240 14.90 6.55 -12.24
C VAL A 240 15.52 6.73 -10.84
N ILE A 241 16.61 7.48 -10.70
CA ILE A 241 17.25 7.75 -9.40
C ILE A 241 16.38 8.64 -8.52
N ALA A 242 15.88 9.76 -9.07
CA ALA A 242 15.01 10.67 -8.33
C ALA A 242 13.75 9.94 -7.83
N VAL A 243 13.19 9.09 -8.70
CA VAL A 243 12.06 8.23 -8.37
C VAL A 243 12.41 7.17 -7.33
N ARG A 244 13.59 6.52 -7.43
CA ARG A 244 14.04 5.55 -6.40
C ARG A 244 14.11 6.21 -5.03
N ALA A 245 14.72 7.40 -4.96
CA ALA A 245 14.82 8.13 -3.70
C ALA A 245 13.43 8.46 -3.13
N GLN A 246 12.48 8.86 -3.98
CA GLN A 246 11.09 9.08 -3.58
C GLN A 246 10.40 7.80 -3.11
N SER A 247 10.54 6.69 -3.85
CA SER A 247 9.96 5.39 -3.49
C SER A 247 10.57 4.81 -2.21
N LEU A 248 11.87 5.00 -1.98
CA LEU A 248 12.53 4.62 -0.75
C LEU A 248 12.03 5.45 0.44
N ALA A 249 11.90 6.77 0.27
CA ALA A 249 11.33 7.61 1.30
C ALA A 249 9.88 7.21 1.64
N GLN A 250 9.07 6.86 0.64
CA GLN A 250 7.72 6.31 0.85
C GLN A 250 7.76 4.99 1.62
N PHE A 251 8.64 4.06 1.23
CA PHE A 251 8.83 2.78 1.93
C PHE A 251 9.23 2.99 3.40
N GLU A 252 10.17 3.88 3.69
CA GLU A 252 10.62 4.20 5.05
C GLU A 252 9.50 4.82 5.91
N VAL A 253 8.67 5.68 5.31
CA VAL A 253 7.49 6.23 6.00
C VAL A 253 6.53 5.11 6.39
N ILE A 254 6.21 4.20 5.47
CA ILE A 254 5.33 3.06 5.74
C ILE A 254 5.93 2.17 6.84
N ASP A 255 7.23 1.85 6.77
CA ASP A 255 7.92 0.99 7.74
C ASP A 255 8.01 1.61 9.14
N ARG A 256 8.08 2.94 9.23
CA ARG A 256 8.14 3.67 10.51
C ARG A 256 6.79 3.67 11.23
N GLU A 257 5.68 3.87 10.51
CA GLU A 257 4.32 3.90 11.09
C GLU A 257 4.00 2.61 11.88
N ILE A 258 4.51 1.46 11.43
CA ILE A 258 4.35 0.16 12.10
C ILE A 258 4.98 0.14 13.49
N LYS A 259 6.13 0.80 13.67
CA LYS A 259 6.95 0.74 14.89
C LYS A 259 6.38 1.55 16.05
N LEU A 260 5.29 2.29 15.81
CA LEU A 260 4.76 3.29 16.73
C LEU A 260 3.44 2.87 17.40
N ILE A 261 3.06 1.60 17.27
CA ILE A 261 1.90 1.03 17.95
C ILE A 261 2.26 0.86 19.43
N GLY A 262 1.61 1.64 20.28
CA GLY A 262 2.15 1.96 21.59
C GLY A 262 1.73 0.99 22.70
N ASP A 263 0.54 0.41 22.65
CA ASP A 263 0.10 -0.54 23.68
C ASP A 263 0.19 -2.00 23.21
N TRP A 264 0.31 -2.90 24.18
CA TRP A 264 0.49 -4.33 23.92
C TRP A 264 -0.65 -4.96 23.12
N TYR A 265 -1.90 -4.58 23.41
CA TYR A 265 -3.07 -5.14 22.74
C TYR A 265 -3.09 -4.73 21.26
N SER A 266 -2.91 -3.45 20.99
CA SER A 266 -2.90 -2.91 19.63
C SER A 266 -1.73 -3.46 18.81
N ALA A 267 -0.55 -3.58 19.41
CA ALA A 267 0.62 -4.15 18.75
C ALA A 267 0.36 -5.62 18.38
N ARG A 268 -0.25 -6.39 19.29
CA ARG A 268 -0.57 -7.79 19.05
C ARG A 268 -1.66 -7.96 18.01
N LEU A 269 -2.74 -7.17 18.07
CA LEU A 269 -3.81 -7.19 17.09
C LEU A 269 -3.27 -6.83 15.70
N TYR A 270 -2.46 -5.78 15.61
CA TYR A 270 -1.83 -5.37 14.36
C TYR A 270 -0.91 -6.46 13.79
N GLU A 271 -0.10 -7.12 14.62
CA GLU A 271 0.75 -8.24 14.18
C GLU A 271 -0.09 -9.37 13.57
N MET A 272 -1.24 -9.68 14.18
CA MET A 272 -2.18 -10.67 13.64
C MET A 272 -2.77 -10.23 12.29
N LEU A 273 -3.14 -8.96 12.16
CA LEU A 273 -3.65 -8.38 10.90
C LEU A 273 -2.58 -8.44 9.81
N ALA A 274 -1.37 -7.97 10.09
CA ALA A 274 -0.25 -7.95 9.17
C ALA A 274 0.11 -9.36 8.68
N LYS A 275 0.12 -10.34 9.60
CA LYS A 275 0.36 -11.75 9.26
C LYS A 275 -0.75 -12.30 8.37
N MET A 276 -2.01 -12.01 8.70
CA MET A 276 -3.14 -12.50 7.93
C MET A 276 -3.09 -12.00 6.48
N VAL A 277 -2.89 -10.70 6.25
CA VAL A 277 -2.83 -10.12 4.90
C VAL A 277 -1.47 -10.33 4.21
N ARG A 278 -0.58 -11.14 4.81
CA ARG A 278 0.78 -11.43 4.31
C ARG A 278 1.59 -10.15 4.02
N MET A 279 1.48 -9.17 4.91
CA MET A 279 2.10 -7.85 4.73
C MET A 279 3.62 -7.93 4.56
N ASP A 280 4.29 -8.86 5.23
CA ASP A 280 5.73 -9.09 5.10
C ASP A 280 6.16 -9.47 3.68
N GLU A 281 5.30 -10.17 2.93
CA GLU A 281 5.60 -10.56 1.56
C GLU A 281 5.51 -9.39 0.60
N TRP A 282 4.51 -8.53 0.78
CA TRP A 282 4.40 -7.27 0.04
C TRP A 282 5.57 -6.35 0.34
N ARG A 283 5.91 -6.19 1.62
CA ARG A 283 7.10 -5.44 2.05
C ARG A 283 8.38 -5.98 1.42
N LYS A 284 8.55 -7.30 1.41
CA LYS A 284 9.70 -7.96 0.77
C LYS A 284 9.72 -7.73 -0.74
N SER A 285 8.58 -7.86 -1.43
CA SER A 285 8.51 -7.67 -2.88
C SER A 285 8.90 -6.24 -3.29
N VAL A 286 8.43 -5.24 -2.54
CA VAL A 286 8.84 -3.83 -2.73
C VAL A 286 10.33 -3.65 -2.52
N LYS A 287 10.89 -4.23 -1.45
CA LYS A 287 12.33 -4.17 -1.16
C LYS A 287 13.15 -4.79 -2.29
N ASP A 288 12.80 -6.01 -2.71
CA ASP A 288 13.49 -6.72 -3.79
C ASP A 288 13.46 -5.91 -5.10
N LYS A 289 12.36 -5.18 -5.37
CA LYS A 289 12.24 -4.28 -6.54
C LYS A 289 13.08 -3.01 -6.41
N LEU A 290 13.18 -2.42 -5.21
CA LEU A 290 14.07 -1.29 -4.95
C LEU A 290 15.54 -1.66 -5.12
N ASP A 291 15.92 -2.86 -4.66
CA ASP A 291 17.28 -3.41 -4.81
C ASP A 291 17.57 -3.69 -6.30
N ALA A 292 16.62 -4.26 -7.04
CA ALA A 292 16.77 -4.47 -8.49
C ALA A 292 16.95 -3.15 -9.27
N LEU A 293 16.31 -2.05 -8.87
CA LEU A 293 16.53 -0.74 -9.48
C LEU A 293 17.94 -0.21 -9.20
N GLU A 294 18.50 -0.48 -8.02
CA GLU A 294 19.88 -0.13 -7.68
C GLU A 294 20.89 -0.89 -8.54
N ASP A 295 20.70 -2.20 -8.69
CA ASP A 295 21.56 -3.04 -9.51
C ASP A 295 21.60 -2.54 -10.97
N VAL A 296 20.42 -2.20 -11.51
CA VAL A 296 20.33 -1.64 -12.87
C VAL A 296 21.07 -0.31 -12.98
N TYR A 297 20.95 0.57 -11.99
CA TYR A 297 21.71 1.81 -11.97
C TYR A 297 23.23 1.55 -11.91
N ALA A 298 23.69 0.63 -11.06
CA ALA A 298 25.10 0.30 -10.92
C ALA A 298 25.71 -0.16 -12.25
N ILE A 299 25.03 -1.07 -12.96
CA ILE A 299 25.45 -1.57 -14.28
C ILE A 299 25.57 -0.43 -15.29
N VAL A 300 24.58 0.47 -15.30
CA VAL A 300 24.49 1.57 -16.26
C VAL A 300 25.56 2.64 -16.00
N SER A 301 25.74 3.02 -14.74
CA SER A 301 26.72 4.02 -14.31
C SER A 301 28.16 3.58 -14.66
N GLN A 302 28.45 2.28 -14.50
CA GLN A 302 29.72 1.69 -14.94
C GLN A 302 29.91 1.80 -16.46
N ASN A 303 28.90 1.48 -17.27
CA ASN A 303 28.97 1.56 -18.73
C ASN A 303 29.17 2.99 -19.26
N PHE A 304 28.52 4.01 -18.67
CA PHE A 304 28.75 5.41 -19.07
C PHE A 304 30.14 5.92 -18.69
N SER A 305 30.67 5.50 -17.54
CA SER A 305 32.02 5.85 -17.09
C SER A 305 33.08 5.28 -18.06
N MET A 306 32.91 4.02 -18.49
CA MET A 306 33.75 3.41 -19.53
C MET A 306 33.65 4.16 -20.87
N THR A 307 32.45 4.58 -21.30
CA THR A 307 32.26 5.31 -22.56
C THR A 307 32.95 6.68 -22.56
N ARG A 308 32.95 7.40 -21.42
CA ARG A 308 33.66 8.68 -21.29
C ARG A 308 35.18 8.50 -21.35
N ALA A 309 35.71 7.50 -20.64
CA ALA A 309 37.12 7.15 -20.68
C ALA A 309 37.57 6.77 -22.10
N GLN A 310 36.81 5.92 -22.80
CA GLN A 310 37.08 5.54 -24.19
C GLN A 310 37.06 6.74 -25.14
N LYS A 311 36.11 7.68 -25.00
CA LYS A 311 36.09 8.91 -25.82
C LYS A 311 37.31 9.78 -25.59
N LEU A 312 37.76 9.91 -24.34
CA LEU A 312 38.98 10.64 -24.02
C LEU A 312 40.21 9.98 -24.62
N GLU A 313 40.27 8.65 -24.60
CA GLU A 313 41.33 7.87 -25.24
C GLU A 313 41.34 8.10 -26.77
N TYR A 314 40.18 8.06 -27.44
CA TYR A 314 40.07 8.37 -28.86
C TYR A 314 40.48 9.81 -29.19
N ILE A 315 40.08 10.80 -28.36
CA ILE A 315 40.49 12.20 -28.54
C ILE A 315 42.00 12.32 -28.39
N GLN A 316 42.61 11.65 -27.41
CA GLN A 316 44.05 11.63 -27.20
C GLN A 316 44.78 11.03 -28.41
N ILE A 317 44.29 9.91 -28.96
CA ILE A 317 44.82 9.30 -30.18
C ILE A 317 44.71 10.27 -31.37
N LEU A 318 43.56 10.92 -31.55
CA LEU A 318 43.36 11.90 -32.62
C LEU A 318 44.31 13.10 -32.49
N LEU A 319 44.46 13.64 -31.28
CA LEU A 319 45.38 14.76 -31.00
C LEU A 319 46.82 14.37 -31.31
N PHE A 320 47.21 13.14 -30.96
CA PHE A 320 48.53 12.61 -31.28
C PHE A 320 48.78 12.55 -32.79
N PHE A 321 47.80 12.09 -33.59
CA PHE A 321 47.91 12.09 -35.05
C PHE A 321 48.00 13.50 -35.65
N ILE A 322 47.23 14.46 -35.13
CA ILE A 322 47.29 15.87 -35.57
C ILE A 322 48.70 16.45 -35.31
N LEU A 323 49.26 16.17 -34.14
CA LEU A 323 50.60 16.64 -33.77
C LEU A 323 51.69 16.02 -34.66
N GLN A 324 51.60 14.71 -34.95
CA GLN A 324 52.50 14.04 -35.88
C GLN A 324 52.43 14.63 -37.28
N ALA A 325 51.21 14.86 -37.82
CA ALA A 325 51.03 15.48 -39.13
C ALA A 325 51.63 16.89 -39.20
N GLY A 326 51.49 17.70 -38.15
CA GLY A 326 52.12 19.01 -38.05
C GLY A 326 53.65 18.94 -38.07
N TRP A 327 54.23 17.97 -37.35
CA TRP A 327 55.68 17.75 -37.34
C TRP A 327 56.21 17.32 -38.72
N PHE A 328 55.51 16.42 -39.41
CA PHE A 328 55.84 16.03 -40.79
C PHE A 328 55.80 17.20 -41.76
N LEU A 329 54.82 18.10 -41.63
CA LEU A 329 54.73 19.31 -42.45
C LEU A 329 55.92 20.26 -42.20
N LEU A 330 56.32 20.45 -40.94
CA LEU A 330 57.49 21.26 -40.59
C LEU A 330 58.77 20.70 -41.20
N ILE A 331 59.00 19.39 -41.08
CA ILE A 331 60.15 18.71 -41.70
C ILE A 331 60.11 18.87 -43.22
N PHE A 332 58.95 18.72 -43.85
CA PHE A 332 58.82 18.90 -45.29
C PHE A 332 59.19 20.32 -45.72
N PHE A 333 58.76 21.35 -44.97
CA PHE A 333 59.15 22.73 -45.23
C PHE A 333 60.64 22.98 -45.01
N GLU A 334 61.22 22.43 -43.95
CA GLU A 334 62.65 22.52 -43.66
C GLU A 334 63.49 21.83 -44.75
N LEU A 335 63.07 20.65 -45.20
CA LEU A 335 63.75 19.89 -46.25
C LEU A 335 63.64 20.62 -47.60
N LYS A 336 62.51 21.27 -47.88
CA LYS A 336 62.36 22.15 -49.05
C LYS A 336 63.24 23.41 -48.94
N TYR A 337 63.42 23.96 -47.75
CA TYR A 337 64.32 25.10 -47.50
C TYR A 337 65.80 24.72 -47.66
N PHE A 338 66.18 23.48 -47.36
CA PHE A 338 67.55 22.99 -47.55
C PHE A 338 67.86 22.51 -48.98
N LEU A 339 66.85 22.14 -49.78
CA LEU A 339 67.04 21.66 -51.17
C LEU A 339 66.83 22.73 -52.26
N GLY A 340 66.34 23.93 -51.92
CA GLY A 340 66.21 25.07 -52.83
C GLY A 340 67.15 26.19 -52.44
#